data_AF-A0A3G6RM85-F1
#
_entry.id   AF-A0A3G6RM85-F1
#
_cell.length_a   1.000
_cell.length_b   1.000
_cell.length_c   1.000
_cell.angle_alpha   90.00
_cell.angle_beta   90.00
_cell.angle_gamma   90.00
#
_symmetry.space_group_name_H-M   'P 1'
#
loop_
_entity.id
_entity.type
_entity.pdbx_description
1 polymer ?
#
loop_
_entity_poly.entity_id
_entity_poly.type
_entity_poly.pdbx_seq_one_letter_code
_entity_poly.pdbx_strand_id
1 'polypeptide(L)'
;MIEKKIFGEGVIYKFYQDSLIQTNTNDEKHTQMEKNYLQLIKNKTKAVSPPISGWKKSSVFLLLMMMGMFLSQELYGQCTAVVNPRGGSQTFNGVTVTRAYKDGLVIEDNSMPIAFSYCDAPNSGTDRWLQFGQTGPNNMFGTSSGYYTYTFQFSKPVNDIVFNISALHANEWHTVSTNAGTVSLLAECNNNETIINGNSITSNRPYYGWGEASMARIKITSTMPYTQLTFSGNGETLRNGAINLITYQGSVFNLCSGSIVPAVAPTISGITPSTQTRCFNTPAQAITVNATGATSYQWWVNTINSQTGATAIPGATSASYTPPNNSPVGTLYYYVVATNSTGSTTSPIANVVTQNCITSCYKPGATATAGKPALITKIGISSLTRTGAQNADNWPAIRKGGWLALEARTKGFVPNRVAFNGSGNPVGIAAANFIEGMLVYDTTNKCLKMYTSKDGSATLGWYCITTQTCPD
;
A
#
# COMPACT_ATOMS: atom_id res chain seq x y z
N MET A 1 -46.81 -13.66 -6.72
CA MET A 1 -47.40 -15.01 -6.55
C MET A 1 -46.26 -16.03 -6.40
N ILE A 2 -46.35 -16.97 -5.46
CA ILE A 2 -45.32 -18.01 -5.24
C ILE A 2 -45.85 -19.32 -5.81
N GLU A 3 -45.16 -19.91 -6.79
CA GLU A 3 -45.45 -21.26 -7.27
C GLU A 3 -44.31 -22.20 -6.85
N LYS A 4 -44.67 -23.30 -6.17
CA LYS A 4 -43.72 -24.29 -5.62
C LYS A 4 -43.68 -25.50 -6.55
N LYS A 5 -42.53 -25.78 -7.17
CA LYS A 5 -42.22 -27.09 -7.76
C LYS A 5 -40.92 -27.61 -7.17
N ILE A 6 -40.94 -28.87 -6.73
CA ILE A 6 -39.84 -29.56 -6.04
C ILE A 6 -39.08 -30.38 -7.08
N PHE A 7 -37.77 -30.17 -7.17
CA PHE A 7 -36.80 -31.17 -7.66
C PHE A 7 -35.63 -31.25 -6.66
N GLY A 8 -35.05 -32.44 -6.54
CA GLY A 8 -34.10 -32.82 -5.49
C GLY A 8 -32.86 -31.92 -5.40
N GLU A 9 -32.45 -31.69 -4.16
CA GLU A 9 -31.22 -31.03 -3.69
C GLU A 9 -30.93 -29.62 -4.25
N GLY A 10 -31.72 -28.65 -3.78
CA GLY A 10 -31.37 -27.22 -3.83
C GLY A 10 -32.60 -26.31 -3.95
N VAL A 11 -32.88 -25.49 -2.92
CA VAL A 11 -33.93 -24.47 -2.98
C VAL A 11 -33.35 -23.20 -3.58
N ILE A 12 -33.82 -22.80 -4.78
CA ILE A 12 -33.50 -21.51 -5.39
C ILE A 12 -34.74 -20.62 -5.31
N TYR A 13 -34.64 -19.46 -4.67
CA TYR A 13 -35.67 -18.43 -4.71
C TYR A 13 -35.44 -17.51 -5.92
N LYS A 14 -36.43 -17.41 -6.82
CA LYS A 14 -36.48 -16.38 -7.85
C LYS A 14 -37.39 -15.26 -7.37
N PHE A 15 -36.84 -14.06 -7.22
CA PHE A 15 -37.61 -12.85 -6.95
C PHE A 15 -38.04 -12.24 -8.28
N TYR A 16 -39.34 -12.04 -8.47
CA TYR A 16 -39.86 -11.13 -9.50
C TYR A 16 -40.15 -9.80 -8.82
N GLN A 17 -39.52 -8.74 -9.31
CA GLN A 17 -39.88 -7.37 -8.95
C GLN A 17 -40.92 -6.91 -9.96
N ASP A 18 -42.21 -6.97 -9.59
CA ASP A 18 -43.25 -6.21 -10.27
C ASP A 18 -43.11 -4.75 -9.84
N SER A 19 -42.39 -3.96 -10.61
CA SER A 19 -42.59 -2.51 -10.64
C SER A 19 -43.45 -2.17 -11.85
N LEU A 20 -44.76 -2.04 -11.60
CA LEU A 20 -45.64 -1.22 -12.44
C LEU A 20 -45.10 0.21 -12.42
N ILE A 21 -44.23 0.54 -13.38
CA ILE A 21 -43.99 1.92 -13.78
C ILE A 21 -44.74 2.07 -15.10
N GLN A 22 -45.79 2.90 -15.06
CA GLN A 22 -46.45 3.38 -16.26
C GLN A 22 -45.41 3.99 -17.19
N THR A 23 -45.34 3.45 -18.40
CA THR A 23 -44.55 3.98 -19.50
C THR A 23 -44.95 5.43 -19.78
N ASN A 24 -44.01 6.35 -19.62
CA ASN A 24 -44.00 7.58 -20.38
C ASN A 24 -42.67 7.65 -21.15
N THR A 25 -42.80 7.76 -22.47
CA THR A 25 -41.75 7.76 -23.48
C THR A 25 -40.69 8.84 -23.24
N ASN A 26 -39.48 8.47 -22.78
CA ASN A 26 -38.23 9.26 -22.91
C ASN A 26 -36.94 8.46 -22.57
N ASP A 27 -36.93 7.15 -22.81
CA ASP A 27 -35.93 6.21 -22.27
C ASP A 27 -34.68 5.92 -23.16
N GLU A 28 -34.48 6.68 -24.25
CA GLU A 28 -33.31 6.46 -25.12
C GLU A 28 -32.01 7.07 -24.54
N LYS A 29 -32.11 8.12 -23.71
CA LYS A 29 -30.93 8.82 -23.15
C LYS A 29 -30.32 8.11 -21.94
N HIS A 30 -31.13 7.42 -21.14
CA HIS A 30 -30.69 6.64 -19.98
C HIS A 30 -29.81 5.44 -20.39
N THR A 31 -30.23 4.78 -21.48
CA THR A 31 -29.56 3.60 -22.03
C THR A 31 -28.17 3.91 -22.63
N GLN A 32 -27.96 5.13 -23.14
CA GLN A 32 -26.67 5.52 -23.74
C GLN A 32 -25.60 5.86 -22.70
N MET A 33 -26.00 6.42 -21.56
CA MET A 33 -25.09 6.79 -20.47
C MET A 33 -24.54 5.54 -19.75
N GLU A 34 -25.40 4.55 -19.48
CA GLU A 34 -24.98 3.25 -18.94
C GLU A 34 -24.02 2.52 -19.89
N LYS A 35 -24.29 2.55 -21.20
CA LYS A 35 -23.40 1.94 -22.21
C LYS A 35 -22.02 2.60 -22.22
N ASN A 36 -21.94 3.93 -22.16
CA ASN A 36 -20.67 4.65 -22.16
C ASN A 36 -19.85 4.40 -20.88
N TYR A 37 -20.52 4.32 -19.72
CA TYR A 37 -19.89 4.03 -18.43
C TYR A 37 -19.34 2.59 -18.36
N LEU A 38 -20.12 1.61 -18.85
CA LEU A 38 -19.69 0.21 -18.97
C LEU A 38 -18.54 0.02 -19.98
N GLN A 39 -18.49 0.82 -21.04
CA GLN A 39 -17.39 0.80 -22.01
C GLN A 39 -16.07 1.30 -21.38
N LEU A 40 -16.14 2.34 -20.54
CA LEU A 40 -14.98 2.88 -19.81
C LEU A 40 -14.41 1.88 -18.80
N ILE A 41 -15.28 1.17 -18.09
CA ILE A 41 -14.87 0.11 -17.14
C ILE A 41 -14.22 -1.06 -17.87
N LYS A 42 -14.77 -1.48 -19.02
CA LYS A 42 -14.19 -2.54 -19.87
C LYS A 42 -12.83 -2.15 -20.46
N ASN A 43 -12.64 -0.89 -20.83
CA ASN A 43 -11.37 -0.41 -21.38
C ASN A 43 -10.28 -0.27 -20.31
N LYS A 44 -10.63 0.08 -19.05
CA LYS A 44 -9.66 0.13 -17.93
C LYS A 44 -9.31 -1.24 -17.36
N THR A 45 -10.21 -2.23 -17.43
CA THR A 45 -9.93 -3.61 -16.95
C THR A 45 -9.10 -4.46 -17.91
N LYS A 46 -8.88 -4.02 -19.16
CA LYS A 46 -7.97 -4.71 -20.10
C LYS A 46 -6.48 -4.53 -19.81
N ALA A 47 -6.10 -3.61 -18.91
CA ALA A 47 -4.70 -3.24 -18.70
C ALA A 47 -4.00 -3.96 -17.53
N VAL A 48 -4.71 -4.73 -16.68
CA VAL A 48 -4.09 -5.44 -15.55
C VAL A 48 -4.79 -6.77 -15.31
N SER A 49 -4.15 -7.87 -15.72
CA SER A 49 -4.49 -9.19 -15.22
C SER A 49 -3.20 -9.98 -14.94
N PRO A 50 -2.78 -10.16 -13.67
CA PRO A 50 -2.01 -11.32 -13.29
C PRO A 50 -2.97 -12.51 -13.04
N PRO A 51 -2.49 -13.76 -13.14
CA PRO A 51 -3.34 -14.93 -12.99
C PRO A 51 -3.60 -15.19 -11.50
N ILE A 52 -4.82 -14.95 -11.03
CA ILE A 52 -5.28 -15.40 -9.70
C ILE A 52 -6.32 -16.50 -9.93
N SER A 53 -5.87 -17.75 -9.90
CA SER A 53 -6.72 -18.93 -9.90
C SER A 53 -7.31 -19.15 -8.50
N GLY A 54 -8.63 -19.07 -8.35
CA GLY A 54 -9.29 -19.57 -7.13
C GLY A 54 -10.61 -18.91 -6.74
N TRP A 55 -10.95 -17.75 -7.31
CA TRP A 55 -12.18 -17.03 -6.92
C TRP A 55 -13.21 -17.13 -8.05
N LYS A 56 -14.45 -17.56 -7.73
CA LYS A 56 -15.54 -17.57 -8.71
C LYS A 56 -15.72 -16.14 -9.24
N LYS A 57 -15.70 -15.98 -10.58
CA LYS A 57 -15.82 -14.67 -11.27
C LYS A 57 -17.00 -13.82 -10.76
N SER A 58 -18.07 -14.44 -10.27
CA SER A 58 -19.23 -13.77 -9.67
C SER A 58 -18.92 -13.03 -8.36
N SER A 59 -18.01 -13.54 -7.52
CA SER A 59 -17.66 -12.92 -6.24
C SER A 59 -16.76 -11.68 -6.40
N VAL A 60 -15.85 -11.70 -7.37
CA VAL A 60 -15.00 -10.55 -7.70
C VAL A 60 -15.81 -9.45 -8.37
N PHE A 61 -16.77 -9.82 -9.22
CA PHE A 61 -17.66 -8.86 -9.89
C PHE A 61 -18.63 -8.19 -8.90
N LEU A 62 -19.16 -8.95 -7.93
CA LEU A 62 -20.01 -8.40 -6.87
C LEU A 62 -19.22 -7.48 -5.93
N LEU A 63 -17.96 -7.81 -5.60
CA LEU A 63 -17.09 -6.97 -4.79
C LEU A 63 -16.68 -5.68 -5.52
N LEU A 64 -16.41 -5.73 -6.83
CA LEU A 64 -16.14 -4.57 -7.68
C LEU A 64 -17.39 -3.72 -7.93
N MET A 65 -18.57 -4.33 -8.06
CA MET A 65 -19.85 -3.60 -8.11
C MET A 65 -20.15 -2.96 -6.76
N MET A 66 -19.93 -3.65 -5.63
CA MET A 66 -20.10 -3.09 -4.30
C MET A 66 -19.09 -1.96 -4.05
N MET A 67 -17.80 -2.12 -4.37
CA MET A 67 -16.82 -1.02 -4.29
C MET A 67 -17.17 0.13 -5.24
N GLY A 68 -17.63 -0.16 -6.46
CA GLY A 68 -18.11 0.86 -7.41
C GLY A 68 -19.38 1.56 -6.95
N MET A 69 -20.27 0.87 -6.22
CA MET A 69 -21.47 1.42 -5.59
C MET A 69 -21.16 2.18 -4.30
N PHE A 70 -20.14 1.78 -3.52
CA PHE A 70 -19.67 2.54 -2.36
C PHE A 70 -18.96 3.83 -2.81
N LEU A 71 -18.13 3.76 -3.86
CA LEU A 71 -17.50 4.93 -4.49
C LEU A 71 -18.53 5.84 -5.18
N SER A 72 -19.59 5.30 -5.80
CA SER A 72 -20.62 6.13 -6.42
C SER A 72 -21.65 6.67 -5.42
N GLN A 73 -21.99 5.94 -4.36
CA GLN A 73 -22.92 6.42 -3.33
C GLN A 73 -22.30 7.47 -2.40
N GLU A 74 -20.99 7.41 -2.12
CA GLU A 74 -20.32 8.51 -1.41
C GLU A 74 -20.33 9.80 -2.23
N LEU A 75 -20.21 9.76 -3.56
CA LEU A 75 -20.26 10.97 -4.38
C LEU A 75 -21.67 11.46 -4.73
N TYR A 76 -22.64 10.56 -4.93
CA TYR A 76 -24.01 10.94 -5.28
C TYR A 76 -24.87 11.37 -4.07
N GLY A 77 -24.47 11.02 -2.84
CA GLY A 77 -25.24 11.30 -1.61
C GLY A 77 -24.70 12.39 -0.69
N GLN A 78 -23.56 13.03 -1.01
CA GLN A 78 -22.86 13.93 -0.06
C GLN A 78 -23.17 15.43 -0.22
N CYS A 79 -23.72 15.88 -1.35
CA CYS A 79 -24.06 17.29 -1.56
C CYS A 79 -25.51 17.59 -1.15
N THR A 80 -25.92 17.16 0.06
CA THR A 80 -27.31 17.24 0.54
C THR A 80 -27.64 18.51 1.31
N ALA A 81 -26.63 19.28 1.69
CA ALA A 81 -26.81 20.49 2.49
C ALA A 81 -26.14 21.69 1.86
N VAL A 82 -26.83 22.81 1.99
CA VAL A 82 -26.45 24.05 1.36
C VAL A 82 -25.44 24.79 2.22
N VAL A 83 -24.39 25.29 1.58
CA VAL A 83 -23.52 26.31 2.14
C VAL A 83 -24.14 27.70 1.88
N ASN A 84 -24.38 28.50 2.90
CA ASN A 84 -24.66 29.93 2.72
C ASN A 84 -23.91 30.70 3.83
N PRO A 85 -22.72 31.27 3.55
CA PRO A 85 -21.96 32.07 4.49
C PRO A 85 -22.45 33.53 4.56
N ARG A 86 -23.68 33.85 4.10
CA ARG A 86 -24.31 35.17 4.35
C ARG A 86 -24.32 35.57 5.83
N GLY A 87 -24.22 34.61 6.75
CA GLY A 87 -24.15 34.85 8.20
C GLY A 87 -22.76 34.85 8.85
N GLY A 88 -21.68 34.85 8.06
CA GLY A 88 -20.31 34.69 8.57
C GLY A 88 -19.76 33.27 8.40
N SER A 89 -18.84 32.88 9.29
CA SER A 89 -18.17 31.57 9.26
C SER A 89 -19.16 30.42 9.39
N GLN A 90 -19.04 29.38 8.57
CA GLN A 90 -19.90 28.18 8.63
C GLN A 90 -19.06 26.94 8.91
N THR A 91 -19.55 25.98 9.70
CA THR A 91 -18.78 24.77 10.07
C THR A 91 -19.42 23.50 9.51
N PHE A 92 -18.62 22.71 8.77
CA PHE A 92 -19.00 21.43 8.18
C PHE A 92 -17.99 20.37 8.57
N ASN A 93 -18.45 19.21 9.06
CA ASN A 93 -17.58 18.11 9.50
C ASN A 93 -16.42 18.58 10.41
N GLY A 94 -16.67 19.60 11.24
CA GLY A 94 -15.68 20.21 12.14
C GLY A 94 -14.63 21.11 11.47
N VAL A 95 -14.82 21.50 10.21
CA VAL A 95 -14.04 22.51 9.47
C VAL A 95 -14.87 23.77 9.29
N THR A 96 -14.36 24.89 9.77
CA THR A 96 -15.00 26.20 9.62
C THR A 96 -14.51 26.86 8.35
N VAL A 97 -15.42 27.23 7.46
CA VAL A 97 -15.16 27.96 6.22
C VAL A 97 -15.45 29.44 6.43
N THR A 98 -14.46 30.27 6.12
CA THR A 98 -14.54 31.73 6.12
C THR A 98 -14.18 32.29 4.74
N ARG A 99 -14.58 33.52 4.45
CA ARG A 99 -14.37 34.16 3.14
C ARG A 99 -13.47 35.38 3.25
N ALA A 100 -12.62 35.56 2.24
CA ALA A 100 -11.91 36.82 1.99
C ALA A 100 -12.05 37.17 0.50
N TYR A 101 -12.41 38.42 0.21
CA TYR A 101 -12.66 38.90 -1.14
C TYR A 101 -11.83 40.15 -1.43
N LYS A 102 -11.36 40.28 -2.68
CA LYS A 102 -10.65 41.46 -3.17
C LYS A 102 -11.13 41.79 -4.60
N ASP A 103 -11.65 43.00 -4.77
CA ASP A 103 -12.05 43.68 -6.02
C ASP A 103 -13.31 43.13 -6.77
N GLY A 104 -14.44 43.84 -6.61
CA GLY A 104 -15.74 43.69 -7.31
C GLY A 104 -17.00 43.70 -6.39
N LEU A 105 -18.20 43.90 -6.95
CA LEU A 105 -19.45 44.03 -6.18
C LEU A 105 -20.14 42.67 -6.01
N VAL A 106 -20.59 42.35 -4.78
CA VAL A 106 -21.47 41.21 -4.48
C VAL A 106 -22.83 41.77 -4.04
N ILE A 107 -23.91 41.58 -4.82
CA ILE A 107 -25.28 41.92 -4.38
C ILE A 107 -25.99 40.67 -3.83
N GLU A 108 -26.37 40.69 -2.56
CA GLU A 108 -27.07 39.57 -1.94
C GLU A 108 -28.56 39.55 -2.33
N ASP A 109 -28.97 38.87 -3.42
CA ASP A 109 -30.41 38.67 -3.69
C ASP A 109 -30.96 37.36 -3.08
N ASN A 110 -32.10 37.47 -2.41
CA ASN A 110 -32.82 36.31 -1.86
C ASN A 110 -33.45 35.52 -3.02
N SER A 111 -33.35 34.20 -2.94
CA SER A 111 -34.20 33.25 -3.67
C SER A 111 -34.22 33.41 -5.20
N MET A 112 -33.28 32.78 -5.90
CA MET A 112 -33.55 32.24 -7.24
C MET A 112 -33.29 30.74 -7.26
N PRO A 113 -34.26 29.92 -7.72
CA PRO A 113 -34.09 28.47 -7.84
C PRO A 113 -33.25 28.18 -9.08
N ILE A 114 -31.93 28.10 -8.95
CA ILE A 114 -31.09 27.67 -10.06
C ILE A 114 -31.07 26.14 -10.09
N ALA A 115 -32.12 25.60 -10.72
CA ALA A 115 -32.23 24.22 -11.15
C ALA A 115 -31.43 24.02 -12.44
N PHE A 116 -30.10 24.12 -12.36
CA PHE A 116 -29.26 23.64 -13.44
C PHE A 116 -28.29 22.64 -12.84
N SER A 117 -28.83 21.48 -12.51
CA SER A 117 -28.05 20.31 -12.16
C SER A 117 -28.04 19.38 -13.36
N TYR A 118 -27.11 19.63 -14.30
CA TYR A 118 -26.78 18.62 -15.32
C TYR A 118 -26.24 17.35 -14.65
N CYS A 119 -25.60 17.50 -13.48
CA CYS A 119 -24.93 16.43 -12.75
C CYS A 119 -25.72 15.89 -11.54
N ASP A 120 -26.78 16.58 -11.09
CA ASP A 120 -27.68 16.15 -10.00
C ASP A 120 -29.10 16.01 -10.55
N ALA A 121 -29.81 14.93 -10.23
CA ALA A 121 -31.17 14.68 -10.73
C ALA A 121 -32.11 15.90 -10.47
N PRO A 122 -33.10 16.15 -11.34
CA PRO A 122 -34.00 17.27 -11.16
C PRO A 122 -34.92 16.98 -9.96
N ASN A 123 -35.11 17.97 -9.10
CA ASN A 123 -36.12 18.02 -8.03
C ASN A 123 -35.68 17.53 -6.64
N SER A 124 -35.13 18.45 -5.85
CA SER A 124 -35.63 18.68 -4.50
C SER A 124 -35.77 20.19 -4.27
N GLY A 125 -36.93 20.59 -3.77
CA GLY A 125 -37.44 21.96 -3.85
C GLY A 125 -36.71 22.98 -2.99
N THR A 126 -36.90 24.24 -3.41
CA THR A 126 -36.75 25.51 -2.69
C THR A 126 -35.46 25.73 -1.90
N ASP A 127 -34.71 26.68 -2.46
CA ASP A 127 -33.74 27.55 -1.82
C ASP A 127 -32.48 26.93 -1.23
N ARG A 128 -31.47 27.80 -1.32
CA ARG A 128 -30.14 27.74 -0.73
C ARG A 128 -29.17 27.06 -1.74
N TRP A 129 -28.34 27.86 -2.38
CA TRP A 129 -27.04 27.47 -2.95
C TRP A 129 -25.99 28.48 -2.47
N LEU A 130 -24.71 28.09 -2.40
CA LEU A 130 -23.64 29.09 -2.23
C LEU A 130 -23.27 29.66 -3.58
N GLN A 131 -23.98 30.70 -4.00
CA GLN A 131 -23.75 31.32 -5.30
C GLN A 131 -22.63 32.35 -5.20
N PHE A 132 -21.60 32.20 -6.03
CA PHE A 132 -20.67 33.27 -6.37
C PHE A 132 -20.66 33.44 -7.88
N GLY A 133 -20.87 34.68 -8.35
CA GLY A 133 -20.81 35.02 -9.77
C GLY A 133 -22.12 35.41 -10.44
N GLN A 134 -23.21 35.63 -9.70
CA GLN A 134 -24.36 36.33 -10.27
C GLN A 134 -25.21 37.00 -9.20
N THR A 135 -25.59 38.26 -9.46
CA THR A 135 -26.57 38.98 -8.64
C THR A 135 -27.39 39.94 -9.52
N GLY A 136 -28.56 39.50 -9.97
CA GLY A 136 -29.50 40.35 -10.72
C GLY A 136 -29.01 40.82 -12.11
N PRO A 137 -29.81 41.64 -12.80
CA PRO A 137 -29.67 42.04 -14.21
C PRO A 137 -28.26 42.42 -14.68
N ASN A 138 -27.48 43.01 -13.78
CA ASN A 138 -26.23 43.68 -14.10
C ASN A 138 -25.31 43.67 -12.87
N ASN A 139 -24.79 42.52 -12.47
CA ASN A 139 -23.40 42.44 -11.99
C ASN A 139 -22.94 40.99 -11.89
N MET A 140 -22.14 40.69 -12.90
CA MET A 140 -21.23 39.58 -13.02
C MET A 140 -20.02 39.79 -12.11
N PHE A 141 -18.96 38.99 -12.25
CA PHE A 141 -17.60 39.42 -11.92
C PHE A 141 -17.15 40.63 -12.77
N GLY A 142 -17.88 41.75 -12.69
CA GLY A 142 -17.57 43.00 -13.34
C GLY A 142 -16.70 43.83 -12.41
N THR A 143 -15.39 43.72 -12.56
CA THR A 143 -14.50 44.78 -12.08
C THR A 143 -14.35 45.81 -13.17
N SER A 144 -14.10 47.08 -12.80
CA SER A 144 -13.68 48.11 -13.77
C SER A 144 -12.40 47.72 -14.53
N SER A 145 -11.71 46.65 -14.11
CA SER A 145 -10.49 46.08 -14.69
C SER A 145 -10.65 44.72 -15.38
N GLY A 146 -11.83 44.07 -15.34
CA GLY A 146 -12.10 42.78 -15.99
C GLY A 146 -11.57 41.50 -15.29
N TYR A 147 -10.92 41.60 -14.13
CA TYR A 147 -10.38 40.45 -13.37
C TYR A 147 -10.96 40.36 -11.96
N TYR A 148 -11.12 39.14 -11.43
CA TYR A 148 -11.59 38.91 -10.05
C TYR A 148 -10.73 37.89 -9.30
N THR A 149 -10.80 37.94 -7.97
CA THR A 149 -10.22 36.90 -7.11
C THR A 149 -11.15 36.58 -5.94
N TYR A 150 -11.41 35.29 -5.71
CA TYR A 150 -12.26 34.81 -4.63
C TYR A 150 -11.54 33.74 -3.82
N THR A 151 -11.47 33.91 -2.49
CA THR A 151 -10.71 33.02 -1.61
C THR A 151 -11.57 32.43 -0.49
N PHE A 152 -11.58 31.09 -0.44
CA PHE A 152 -12.09 30.30 0.68
C PHE A 152 -10.97 30.05 1.69
N GLN A 153 -11.30 30.18 2.97
CA GLN A 153 -10.40 29.93 4.09
C GLN A 153 -11.02 28.83 4.96
N PHE A 154 -10.27 27.76 5.21
CA PHE A 154 -10.68 26.60 6.00
C PHE A 154 -9.92 26.59 7.33
N SER A 155 -10.62 26.40 8.46
CA SER A 155 -9.99 26.38 9.78
C SER A 155 -9.14 25.13 10.06
N LYS A 156 -9.22 24.13 9.17
CA LYS A 156 -8.40 22.91 9.18
C LYS A 156 -7.98 22.59 7.75
N PRO A 157 -6.82 21.91 7.54
CA PRO A 157 -6.43 21.45 6.22
C PRO A 157 -7.52 20.56 5.62
N VAL A 158 -7.86 20.79 4.35
CA VAL A 158 -8.79 19.99 3.55
C VAL A 158 -8.12 19.55 2.25
N ASN A 159 -8.71 18.59 1.55
CA ASN A 159 -8.35 18.26 0.18
C ASN A 159 -9.61 17.76 -0.55
N ASP A 160 -9.51 17.55 -1.86
CA ASP A 160 -10.56 16.87 -2.64
C ASP A 160 -11.94 17.58 -2.59
N ILE A 161 -11.92 18.91 -2.51
CA ILE A 161 -13.12 19.73 -2.43
C ILE A 161 -13.86 19.72 -3.78
N VAL A 162 -15.17 19.59 -3.75
CA VAL A 162 -16.02 19.49 -4.95
C VAL A 162 -16.83 20.77 -5.15
N PHE A 163 -16.85 21.26 -6.39
CA PHE A 163 -17.66 22.39 -6.83
C PHE A 163 -18.54 22.02 -8.02
N ASN A 164 -19.80 22.49 -8.03
CA ASN A 164 -20.60 22.59 -9.24
C ASN A 164 -20.34 23.96 -9.87
N ILE A 165 -20.13 24.00 -11.18
CA ILE A 165 -19.89 25.21 -11.95
C ILE A 165 -20.91 25.29 -13.07
N SER A 166 -21.49 26.46 -13.26
CA SER A 166 -22.44 26.75 -14.33
C SER A 166 -22.13 28.11 -14.97
N ALA A 167 -22.70 28.34 -16.15
CA ALA A 167 -22.71 29.62 -16.87
C ALA A 167 -21.32 30.16 -17.25
N LEU A 168 -20.38 29.26 -17.55
CA LEU A 168 -19.11 29.61 -18.21
C LEU A 168 -19.36 29.93 -19.69
N HIS A 169 -18.91 31.10 -20.14
CA HIS A 169 -19.02 31.52 -21.55
C HIS A 169 -17.67 31.52 -22.29
N ALA A 170 -17.71 31.54 -23.62
CA ALA A 170 -16.53 31.73 -24.44
C ALA A 170 -15.80 33.03 -24.05
N ASN A 171 -14.49 32.90 -23.84
CA ASN A 171 -13.55 33.94 -23.37
C ASN A 171 -13.51 34.19 -21.85
N GLU A 172 -14.31 33.50 -21.04
CA GLU A 172 -14.09 33.42 -19.60
C GLU A 172 -13.08 32.33 -19.27
N TRP A 173 -12.18 32.62 -18.32
CA TRP A 173 -11.26 31.67 -17.76
C TRP A 173 -11.16 31.81 -16.25
N HIS A 174 -10.99 30.68 -15.59
CA HIS A 174 -10.84 30.58 -14.14
C HIS A 174 -9.66 29.70 -13.82
N THR A 175 -8.73 30.23 -13.05
CA THR A 175 -7.60 29.49 -12.51
C THR A 175 -7.85 29.21 -11.05
N VAL A 176 -7.64 27.96 -10.65
CA VAL A 176 -7.73 27.51 -9.27
C VAL A 176 -6.32 27.41 -8.68
N SER A 177 -6.15 27.96 -7.48
CA SER A 177 -4.92 27.85 -6.71
C SER A 177 -5.22 27.54 -5.24
N THR A 178 -4.25 27.00 -4.53
CA THR A 178 -4.30 26.73 -3.10
C THR A 178 -3.06 27.31 -2.43
N ASN A 179 -3.08 27.50 -1.12
CA ASN A 179 -1.87 27.92 -0.38
C ASN A 179 -0.84 26.79 -0.17
N ALA A 180 -1.19 25.56 -0.54
CA ALA A 180 -0.33 24.39 -0.39
C ALA A 180 -0.54 23.40 -1.54
N GLY A 181 0.57 22.83 -2.01
CA GLY A 181 0.61 21.82 -3.07
C GLY A 181 0.25 22.36 -4.46
N THR A 182 0.20 21.45 -5.43
CA THR A 182 -0.15 21.74 -6.82
C THR A 182 -1.58 21.26 -7.08
N VAL A 183 -2.41 22.14 -7.66
CA VAL A 183 -3.82 21.85 -7.96
C VAL A 183 -3.95 20.99 -9.23
N SER A 184 -4.83 20.00 -9.15
CA SER A 184 -5.35 19.22 -10.27
C SER A 184 -6.88 19.25 -10.23
N LEU A 185 -7.49 19.39 -11.40
CA LEU A 185 -8.94 19.46 -11.55
C LEU A 185 -9.44 18.22 -12.28
N LEU A 186 -10.50 17.61 -11.75
CA LEU A 186 -11.18 16.48 -12.38
C LEU A 186 -12.65 16.82 -12.58
N ALA A 187 -13.13 16.80 -13.83
CA ALA A 187 -14.57 16.81 -14.09
C ALA A 187 -15.16 15.44 -13.76
N GLU A 188 -16.00 15.39 -12.72
CA GLU A 188 -16.79 14.21 -12.35
C GLU A 188 -18.01 14.07 -13.27
N CYS A 189 -18.49 15.20 -13.78
CA CYS A 189 -19.55 15.30 -14.75
C CYS A 189 -19.38 16.61 -15.53
N ASN A 190 -19.67 16.57 -16.84
CA ASN A 190 -19.45 17.69 -17.75
C ASN A 190 -20.41 17.56 -18.95
N ASN A 191 -21.02 18.66 -19.38
CA ASN A 191 -21.88 18.71 -20.55
C ASN A 191 -21.12 18.82 -21.89
N ASN A 192 -19.80 18.52 -21.88
CA ASN A 192 -18.84 18.62 -22.98
C ASN A 192 -18.54 20.05 -23.45
N GLU A 193 -18.99 21.07 -22.73
CA GLU A 193 -18.71 22.47 -23.06
C GLU A 193 -17.68 23.10 -22.12
N THR A 194 -17.57 22.59 -20.88
CA THR A 194 -16.55 23.01 -19.92
C THR A 194 -15.21 22.35 -20.27
N ILE A 195 -14.14 23.13 -20.38
CA ILE A 195 -12.80 22.63 -20.67
C ILE A 195 -11.92 22.81 -19.44
N ILE A 196 -11.29 21.72 -19.01
CA ILE A 196 -10.29 21.73 -17.95
C ILE A 196 -8.92 21.54 -18.59
N ASN A 197 -8.00 22.45 -18.30
CA ASN A 197 -6.59 22.32 -18.68
C ASN A 197 -5.71 22.66 -17.47
N GLY A 198 -5.13 21.63 -16.85
CA GLY A 198 -4.39 21.77 -15.60
C GLY A 198 -5.29 22.30 -14.48
N ASN A 199 -4.98 23.48 -13.96
CA ASN A 199 -5.77 24.19 -12.95
C ASN A 199 -6.67 25.30 -13.54
N SER A 200 -6.78 25.38 -14.87
CA SER A 200 -7.62 26.34 -15.58
C SER A 200 -8.93 25.70 -16.04
N ILE A 201 -10.01 26.46 -15.95
CA ILE A 201 -11.36 26.12 -16.38
C ILE A 201 -11.78 27.18 -17.41
N THR A 202 -12.23 26.73 -18.57
CA THR A 202 -12.70 27.59 -19.68
C THR A 202 -13.95 26.98 -20.30
N SER A 203 -14.56 27.65 -21.28
CA SER A 203 -15.70 27.11 -22.03
C SER A 203 -15.54 27.31 -23.54
N ASN A 204 -15.97 26.29 -24.31
CA ASN A 204 -16.10 26.37 -25.77
C ASN A 204 -17.45 26.96 -26.21
N ARG A 205 -18.37 27.23 -25.28
CA ARG A 205 -19.73 27.64 -25.60
C ARG A 205 -19.77 29.11 -26.05
N PRO A 206 -20.20 29.40 -27.30
CA PRO A 206 -20.36 30.78 -27.73
C PRO A 206 -21.50 31.45 -26.97
N TYR A 207 -21.36 32.75 -26.73
CA TYR A 207 -22.38 33.55 -26.05
C TYR A 207 -23.63 33.70 -26.95
N TYR A 208 -24.78 33.14 -26.56
CA TYR A 208 -26.02 33.20 -27.34
C TYR A 208 -27.23 33.84 -26.61
N GLY A 209 -27.04 34.39 -25.40
CA GLY A 209 -28.17 34.79 -24.57
C GLY A 209 -29.03 33.60 -24.13
N TRP A 210 -30.06 33.87 -23.32
CA TRP A 210 -30.94 32.94 -22.59
C TRP A 210 -30.84 31.45 -22.94
N GLY A 211 -30.41 30.63 -21.98
CA GLY A 211 -31.03 29.32 -21.80
C GLY A 211 -30.13 28.10 -21.67
N GLU A 212 -28.85 28.15 -22.03
CA GLU A 212 -27.96 27.04 -21.67
C GLU A 212 -26.55 27.56 -21.44
N ALA A 213 -25.92 26.96 -20.46
CA ALA A 213 -24.70 27.42 -19.83
C ALA A 213 -23.76 26.22 -19.78
N SER A 214 -22.45 26.41 -19.89
CA SER A 214 -21.52 25.30 -19.67
C SER A 214 -21.56 24.86 -18.23
N MET A 215 -21.63 23.56 -18.01
CA MET A 215 -21.91 22.98 -16.71
C MET A 215 -20.98 21.81 -16.41
N ALA A 216 -20.38 21.83 -15.22
CA ALA A 216 -19.54 20.74 -14.75
C ALA A 216 -19.57 20.61 -13.23
N ARG A 217 -19.42 19.38 -12.75
CA ARG A 217 -18.96 19.11 -11.39
C ARG A 217 -17.46 18.87 -11.41
N ILE A 218 -16.71 19.70 -10.71
CA ILE A 218 -15.25 19.64 -10.67
C ILE A 218 -14.79 19.32 -9.25
N LYS A 219 -14.00 18.25 -9.14
CA LYS A 219 -13.22 17.93 -7.95
C LYS A 219 -11.87 18.64 -8.03
N ILE A 220 -11.52 19.33 -6.95
CA ILE A 220 -10.30 20.10 -6.78
C ILE A 220 -9.38 19.36 -5.80
N THR A 221 -8.36 18.73 -6.34
CA THR A 221 -7.35 17.99 -5.58
C THR A 221 -6.05 18.79 -5.56
N SER A 222 -5.38 18.82 -4.42
CA SER A 222 -3.99 19.30 -4.31
C SER A 222 -3.08 18.14 -3.90
N THR A 223 -1.81 18.23 -4.29
CA THR A 223 -0.76 17.31 -3.82
C THR A 223 -0.50 17.41 -2.32
N MET A 224 -0.91 18.52 -1.68
CA MET A 224 -0.90 18.69 -0.23
C MET A 224 -2.22 19.31 0.25
N PRO A 225 -2.83 18.79 1.32
CA PRO A 225 -3.90 19.46 2.05
C PRO A 225 -3.65 20.95 2.29
N TYR A 226 -4.70 21.75 2.13
CA TYR A 226 -4.65 23.19 2.11
C TYR A 226 -5.68 23.81 3.05
N THR A 227 -5.41 25.02 3.52
CA THR A 227 -6.35 25.82 4.31
C THR A 227 -6.91 26.99 3.52
N GLN A 228 -6.42 27.22 2.30
CA GLN A 228 -6.89 28.28 1.43
C GLN A 228 -7.06 27.75 0.01
N LEU A 229 -8.20 28.09 -0.61
CA LEU A 229 -8.49 27.81 -2.02
C LEU A 229 -8.96 29.10 -2.68
N THR A 230 -8.34 29.44 -3.80
CA THR A 230 -8.56 30.70 -4.50
C THR A 230 -8.93 30.44 -5.95
N PHE A 231 -10.04 31.04 -6.37
CA PHE A 231 -10.39 31.20 -7.79
C PHE A 231 -9.91 32.57 -8.25
N SER A 232 -9.33 32.64 -9.44
CA SER A 232 -8.95 33.88 -10.10
C SER A 232 -9.30 33.79 -11.57
N GLY A 233 -9.89 34.82 -12.14
CA GLY A 233 -10.37 34.75 -13.51
C GLY A 233 -10.58 36.11 -14.13
N ASN A 234 -10.87 36.10 -15.43
CA ASN A 234 -11.54 37.23 -16.05
C ASN A 234 -13.05 37.00 -15.98
N GLY A 235 -13.78 37.98 -15.45
CA GLY A 235 -15.22 38.02 -15.71
C GLY A 235 -15.46 38.37 -17.18
N GLU A 236 -16.71 38.35 -17.65
CA GLU A 236 -16.99 38.91 -18.97
C GLU A 236 -16.59 40.39 -19.03
N THR A 237 -15.88 40.77 -20.09
CA THR A 237 -15.73 42.18 -20.45
C THR A 237 -17.08 42.67 -20.97
N LEU A 238 -17.72 43.59 -20.24
CA LEU A 238 -18.93 44.28 -20.68
C LEU A 238 -18.77 44.81 -22.12
N ARG A 239 -19.31 44.11 -23.12
CA ARG A 239 -19.39 44.66 -24.47
C ARG A 239 -20.54 45.66 -24.51
N ASN A 240 -20.14 46.93 -24.45
CA ASN A 240 -20.79 48.05 -25.12
C ASN A 240 -22.07 48.59 -24.45
N GLY A 241 -21.90 49.46 -23.44
CA GLY A 241 -22.79 50.61 -23.16
C GLY A 241 -24.30 50.38 -22.96
N ALA A 242 -24.79 49.15 -22.90
CA ALA A 242 -26.20 48.85 -22.73
C ALA A 242 -26.55 48.81 -21.24
N ILE A 243 -26.88 49.99 -20.71
CA ILE A 243 -27.55 50.14 -19.42
C ILE A 243 -29.00 49.66 -19.65
N ASN A 244 -29.42 48.61 -18.94
CA ASN A 244 -30.79 48.05 -18.89
C ASN A 244 -31.15 46.86 -19.79
N LEU A 245 -30.46 45.72 -19.65
CA LEU A 245 -31.09 44.42 -19.94
C LEU A 245 -30.87 43.46 -18.76
N ILE A 246 -31.96 42.84 -18.32
CA ILE A 246 -32.01 41.83 -17.26
C ILE A 246 -31.54 40.49 -17.82
N THR A 247 -30.26 40.39 -18.18
CA THR A 247 -29.70 39.20 -18.81
C THR A 247 -28.62 38.57 -17.93
N TYR A 248 -28.78 37.27 -17.68
CA TYR A 248 -27.90 36.41 -16.89
C TYR A 248 -26.55 36.33 -17.56
N GLN A 249 -25.52 36.92 -16.98
CA GLN A 249 -24.18 36.89 -17.55
C GLN A 249 -23.23 36.49 -16.42
N GLY A 250 -22.40 35.46 -16.63
CA GLY A 250 -21.29 35.10 -15.73
C GLY A 250 -21.31 33.71 -15.12
N SER A 251 -20.11 33.20 -14.89
CA SER A 251 -19.85 31.91 -14.25
C SER A 251 -20.31 31.85 -12.79
N VAL A 252 -21.00 30.78 -12.40
CA VAL A 252 -21.43 30.51 -11.02
C VAL A 252 -20.70 29.31 -10.44
N PHE A 253 -20.22 29.42 -9.20
CA PHE A 253 -19.52 28.34 -8.46
C PHE A 253 -20.28 27.98 -7.19
N ASN A 254 -20.62 26.70 -7.01
CA ASN A 254 -21.33 26.16 -5.85
C ASN A 254 -20.47 25.11 -5.12
N LEU A 255 -20.16 25.34 -3.86
CA LEU A 255 -19.37 24.41 -3.02
C LEU A 255 -20.24 23.25 -2.48
N CYS A 256 -19.81 22.00 -2.70
CA CYS A 256 -20.44 20.83 -2.10
C CYS A 256 -20.01 20.66 -0.63
N SER A 257 -20.95 20.84 0.31
CA SER A 257 -20.67 20.78 1.76
C SER A 257 -20.13 19.44 2.24
N GLY A 258 -20.60 18.31 1.69
CA GLY A 258 -20.12 16.98 2.05
C GLY A 258 -18.66 16.72 1.68
N SER A 259 -18.11 17.42 0.70
CA SER A 259 -16.69 17.34 0.34
C SER A 259 -15.77 18.03 1.35
N ILE A 260 -16.32 18.89 2.22
CA ILE A 260 -15.54 19.62 3.22
C ILE A 260 -15.29 18.69 4.41
N VAL A 261 -14.21 17.93 4.34
CA VAL A 261 -13.75 17.04 5.41
C VAL A 261 -12.32 17.41 5.81
N PRO A 262 -11.97 17.38 7.12
CA PRO A 262 -10.58 17.56 7.52
C PRO A 262 -9.70 16.49 6.88
N ALA A 263 -8.58 16.91 6.30
CA ALA A 263 -7.57 15.98 5.83
C ALA A 263 -6.97 15.23 7.03
N VAL A 264 -6.89 13.91 6.92
CA VAL A 264 -6.50 13.02 8.03
C VAL A 264 -5.07 12.50 7.87
N ALA A 265 -4.43 12.18 9.00
CA ALA A 265 -3.13 11.51 9.01
C ALA A 265 -3.24 10.13 8.33
N PRO A 266 -2.13 9.52 7.89
CA PRO A 266 -2.17 8.22 7.25
C PRO A 266 -2.78 7.18 8.18
N THR A 267 -3.45 6.18 7.64
CA THR A 267 -3.95 5.04 8.45
C THR A 267 -3.10 3.81 8.15
N ILE A 268 -2.77 3.03 9.18
CA ILE A 268 -2.04 1.76 9.02
C ILE A 268 -3.00 0.63 9.37
N SER A 269 -3.29 -0.25 8.41
CA SER A 269 -4.21 -1.38 8.60
C SER A 269 -3.49 -2.67 9.03
N GLY A 270 -2.16 -2.71 8.96
CA GLY A 270 -1.38 -3.88 9.37
C GLY A 270 0.11 -3.79 9.04
N ILE A 271 0.88 -4.66 9.71
CA ILE A 271 2.30 -4.91 9.49
C ILE A 271 2.53 -6.41 9.36
N THR A 272 3.26 -6.84 8.32
CA THR A 272 3.41 -8.27 7.99
C THR A 272 4.84 -8.61 7.54
N PRO A 273 5.46 -9.67 8.07
CA PRO A 273 5.00 -10.44 9.22
C PRO A 273 5.13 -9.62 10.52
N SER A 274 4.15 -9.74 11.41
CA SER A 274 4.25 -9.13 12.75
C SER A 274 5.25 -9.86 13.64
N THR A 275 5.46 -11.16 13.41
CA THR A 275 6.45 -12.00 14.10
C THR A 275 7.24 -12.82 13.08
N GLN A 276 8.56 -12.93 13.26
CA GLN A 276 9.37 -13.87 12.50
C GLN A 276 10.55 -14.39 13.31
N THR A 277 10.94 -15.64 13.04
CA THR A 277 12.12 -16.28 13.60
C THR A 277 13.07 -16.67 12.48
N ARG A 278 14.35 -16.39 12.65
CA ARG A 278 15.39 -16.69 11.68
C ARG A 278 16.69 -17.13 12.34
N CYS A 279 17.55 -17.75 11.54
CA CYS A 279 18.88 -18.14 11.98
C CYS A 279 19.87 -16.99 11.83
N PHE A 280 20.87 -16.91 12.71
CA PHE A 280 21.98 -15.97 12.53
C PHE A 280 22.62 -16.14 11.15
N ASN A 281 22.94 -15.03 10.47
CA ASN A 281 23.45 -14.95 9.09
C ASN A 281 22.51 -15.47 7.98
N THR A 282 21.23 -15.68 8.27
CA THR A 282 20.22 -15.94 7.22
C THR A 282 19.38 -14.69 6.92
N PRO A 283 18.91 -14.52 5.67
CA PRO A 283 18.06 -13.39 5.32
C PRO A 283 16.75 -13.42 6.13
N ALA A 284 16.35 -12.25 6.65
CA ALA A 284 15.04 -12.07 7.24
C ALA A 284 13.98 -11.91 6.13
N GLN A 285 12.73 -12.22 6.44
CA GLN A 285 11.61 -11.83 5.57
C GLN A 285 11.44 -10.31 5.65
N ALA A 286 11.19 -9.68 4.49
CA ALA A 286 10.86 -8.26 4.44
C ALA A 286 9.58 -7.97 5.24
N ILE A 287 9.65 -6.98 6.13
CA ILE A 287 8.52 -6.48 6.90
C ILE A 287 7.86 -5.39 6.07
N THR A 288 6.58 -5.55 5.75
CA THR A 288 5.79 -4.60 4.96
C THR A 288 4.70 -3.95 5.82
N VAL A 289 4.38 -2.69 5.52
CA VAL A 289 3.26 -1.98 6.12
C VAL A 289 2.20 -1.68 5.06
N ASN A 290 0.93 -1.87 5.41
CA ASN A 290 -0.18 -1.40 4.58
C ASN A 290 -0.69 -0.06 5.14
N ALA A 291 -0.22 1.04 4.55
CA ALA A 291 -0.56 2.40 4.96
C ALA A 291 -1.33 3.13 3.86
N THR A 292 -2.50 3.68 4.19
CA THR A 292 -3.32 4.49 3.29
C THR A 292 -3.03 5.98 3.52
N GLY A 293 -2.81 6.73 2.45
CA GLY A 293 -2.60 8.18 2.51
C GLY A 293 -1.21 8.61 3.01
N ALA A 294 -0.25 7.69 3.12
CA ALA A 294 1.14 7.99 3.47
C ALA A 294 1.92 8.50 2.25
N THR A 295 2.80 9.49 2.49
CA THR A 295 3.71 10.04 1.47
C THR A 295 5.18 9.76 1.79
N SER A 296 5.48 9.43 3.04
CA SER A 296 6.82 9.08 3.51
C SER A 296 6.76 8.06 4.64
N TYR A 297 7.87 7.32 4.82
CA TYR A 297 8.05 6.32 5.85
C TYR A 297 9.38 6.55 6.55
N GLN A 298 9.47 6.14 7.82
CA GLN A 298 10.74 6.01 8.54
C GLN A 298 10.67 4.80 9.46
N TRP A 299 11.57 3.84 9.27
CA TRP A 299 11.68 2.66 10.13
C TRP A 299 12.52 2.93 11.37
N TRP A 300 12.16 2.27 12.45
CA TRP A 300 12.78 2.36 13.76
C TRP A 300 13.07 0.96 14.31
N VAL A 301 14.11 0.85 15.11
CA VAL A 301 14.51 -0.39 15.78
C VAL A 301 14.71 -0.17 17.27
N ASN A 302 14.36 -1.17 18.08
CA ASN A 302 14.59 -1.19 19.51
C ASN A 302 15.01 -2.60 19.97
N THR A 303 15.76 -2.68 21.06
CA THR A 303 16.09 -3.92 21.77
C THR A 303 15.03 -4.29 22.82
N ILE A 304 14.09 -3.38 23.09
CA ILE A 304 12.96 -3.55 24.00
C ILE A 304 11.66 -3.47 23.20
N ASN A 305 10.62 -4.21 23.60
CA ASN A 305 9.28 -4.15 23.00
C ASN A 305 8.57 -2.83 23.32
N SER A 306 9.09 -1.72 22.80
CA SER A 306 8.61 -0.37 23.06
C SER A 306 8.94 0.55 21.89
N GLN A 307 8.06 1.52 21.65
CA GLN A 307 8.31 2.63 20.73
C GLN A 307 9.19 3.71 21.38
N THR A 308 9.21 3.80 22.71
CA THR A 308 10.02 4.77 23.44
C THR A 308 11.49 4.34 23.47
N GLY A 309 12.39 5.27 23.15
CA GLY A 309 13.84 5.03 23.13
C GLY A 309 14.33 4.23 21.92
N ALA A 310 13.49 4.02 20.91
CA ALA A 310 13.91 3.39 19.68
C ALA A 310 14.85 4.28 18.87
N THR A 311 15.69 3.66 18.04
CA THR A 311 16.65 4.34 17.16
C THR A 311 16.11 4.32 15.73
N ALA A 312 16.13 5.47 15.06
CA ALA A 312 15.77 5.56 13.65
C ALA A 312 16.80 4.81 12.79
N ILE A 313 16.33 4.06 11.80
CA ILE A 313 17.18 3.34 10.85
C ILE A 313 17.45 4.26 9.66
N PRO A 314 18.68 4.78 9.48
CA PRO A 314 18.96 5.76 8.43
C PRO A 314 18.67 5.19 7.04
N GLY A 315 17.98 5.97 6.19
CA GLY A 315 17.67 5.61 4.80
C GLY A 315 16.54 4.58 4.62
N ALA A 316 15.96 4.07 5.71
CA ALA A 316 14.82 3.16 5.63
C ALA A 316 13.51 3.94 5.47
N THR A 317 13.23 4.40 4.23
CA THR A 317 12.11 5.30 3.91
C THR A 317 11.03 4.68 3.00
N SER A 318 11.03 3.36 2.87
CA SER A 318 10.09 2.61 2.04
C SER A 318 8.99 1.95 2.88
N ALA A 319 7.86 1.60 2.26
CA ALA A 319 6.79 0.82 2.89
C ALA A 319 7.20 -0.64 3.25
N SER A 320 8.43 -1.04 2.91
CA SER A 320 9.01 -2.35 3.17
C SER A 320 10.43 -2.19 3.71
N TYR A 321 10.79 -2.99 4.71
CA TYR A 321 12.13 -3.03 5.28
C TYR A 321 12.57 -4.48 5.54
N THR A 322 13.78 -4.81 5.10
CA THR A 322 14.39 -6.13 5.33
C THR A 322 15.49 -6.00 6.38
N PRO A 323 15.33 -6.55 7.60
CA PRO A 323 16.38 -6.56 8.60
C PRO A 323 17.69 -7.20 8.10
N PRO A 324 18.87 -6.64 8.44
CA PRO A 324 20.17 -7.19 8.04
C PRO A 324 20.37 -8.64 8.50
N ASN A 325 21.03 -9.47 7.67
CA ASN A 325 21.32 -10.87 7.99
C ASN A 325 22.23 -11.07 9.22
N ASN A 326 23.01 -10.05 9.56
CA ASN A 326 24.05 -10.05 10.59
C ASN A 326 23.61 -9.44 11.93
N SER A 327 22.30 -9.21 12.16
CA SER A 327 21.85 -8.70 13.47
C SER A 327 22.20 -9.72 14.58
N PRO A 328 22.56 -9.25 15.80
CA PRO A 328 22.91 -10.13 16.91
C PRO A 328 21.83 -11.16 17.24
N VAL A 329 22.25 -12.28 17.82
CA VAL A 329 21.34 -13.27 18.41
C VAL A 329 20.54 -12.60 19.52
N GLY A 330 19.22 -12.82 19.52
CA GLY A 330 18.25 -12.14 20.38
C GLY A 330 17.06 -11.63 19.57
N THR A 331 16.22 -10.83 20.21
CA THR A 331 15.03 -10.23 19.58
C THR A 331 15.25 -8.75 19.36
N LEU A 332 14.96 -8.29 18.13
CA LEU A 332 14.84 -6.87 17.81
C LEU A 332 13.39 -6.54 17.44
N TYR A 333 12.97 -5.35 17.82
CA TYR A 333 11.62 -4.84 17.65
C TYR A 333 11.65 -3.70 16.63
N TYR A 334 10.81 -3.79 15.62
CA TYR A 334 10.75 -2.84 14.51
C TYR A 334 9.37 -2.22 14.42
N TYR A 335 9.32 -0.95 14.06
CA TYR A 335 8.07 -0.30 13.68
C TYR A 335 8.38 0.78 12.64
N VAL A 336 7.33 1.28 11.99
CA VAL A 336 7.43 2.35 11.00
C VAL A 336 6.49 3.49 11.36
N VAL A 337 6.97 4.71 11.15
CA VAL A 337 6.14 5.91 11.20
C VAL A 337 5.81 6.30 9.76
N ALA A 338 4.53 6.27 9.41
CA ALA A 338 4.03 6.73 8.12
C ALA A 338 3.56 8.18 8.26
N THR A 339 3.98 9.05 7.36
CA THR A 339 3.73 10.50 7.45
C THR A 339 3.14 11.05 6.16
N ASN A 340 2.25 12.03 6.30
CA ASN A 340 1.83 12.94 5.25
C ASN A 340 1.83 14.38 5.80
N SER A 341 1.35 15.33 5.01
CA SER A 341 1.33 16.74 5.42
C SER A 341 0.34 17.07 6.54
N THR A 342 -0.52 16.14 6.96
CA THR A 342 -1.51 16.35 8.04
C THR A 342 -1.06 15.72 9.36
N GLY A 343 -0.09 14.79 9.31
CA GLY A 343 0.49 14.19 10.49
C GLY A 343 1.13 12.83 10.22
N SER A 344 1.33 12.09 11.31
CA SER A 344 2.03 10.82 11.31
C SER A 344 1.25 9.77 12.10
N THR A 345 1.34 8.52 11.64
CA THR A 345 0.77 7.36 12.33
C THR A 345 1.85 6.31 12.48
N THR A 346 1.93 5.73 13.69
CA THR A 346 2.93 4.71 14.02
C THR A 346 2.32 3.33 13.91
N SER A 347 3.05 2.39 13.29
CA SER A 347 2.61 1.00 13.18
C SER A 347 2.62 0.28 14.53
N PRO A 348 1.93 -0.88 14.63
CA PRO A 348 2.26 -1.88 15.63
C PRO A 348 3.73 -2.32 15.52
N ILE A 349 4.26 -2.88 16.60
CA ILE A 349 5.62 -3.42 16.64
C ILE A 349 5.65 -4.80 15.97
N ALA A 350 6.63 -5.01 15.10
CA ALA A 350 7.02 -6.31 14.58
C ALA A 350 8.26 -6.84 15.31
N ASN A 351 8.27 -8.13 15.68
CA ASN A 351 9.41 -8.77 16.35
C ASN A 351 10.16 -9.72 15.42
N VAL A 352 11.47 -9.58 15.41
CA VAL A 352 12.40 -10.43 14.65
C VAL A 352 13.30 -11.15 15.64
N VAL A 353 13.08 -12.45 15.79
CA VAL A 353 13.87 -13.32 16.64
C VAL A 353 15.02 -13.90 15.82
N THR A 354 16.25 -13.57 16.19
CA THR A 354 17.46 -14.17 15.64
C THR A 354 17.99 -15.20 16.62
N GLN A 355 18.10 -16.45 16.20
CA GLN A 355 18.61 -17.54 17.03
C GLN A 355 19.84 -18.20 16.40
N ASN A 356 20.67 -18.81 17.25
CA ASN A 356 21.69 -19.73 16.77
C ASN A 356 21.01 -21.02 16.34
N CYS A 357 20.83 -21.17 15.03
CA CYS A 357 20.43 -22.45 14.46
C CYS A 357 21.68 -23.30 14.30
N ILE A 358 21.73 -24.42 15.00
CA ILE A 358 22.71 -25.45 14.71
C ILE A 358 22.25 -26.13 13.43
N THR A 359 22.91 -25.84 12.31
CA THR A 359 22.70 -26.51 11.03
C THR A 359 23.37 -27.89 10.97
N SER A 360 24.02 -28.32 12.06
CA SER A 360 24.68 -29.63 12.20
C SER A 360 23.87 -30.55 13.12
N CYS A 361 23.18 -31.50 12.54
CA CYS A 361 22.57 -32.59 13.30
C CYS A 361 23.69 -33.50 13.84
N TYR A 362 23.74 -33.70 15.15
CA TYR A 362 24.54 -34.73 15.80
C TYR A 362 23.60 -35.63 16.61
N LYS A 363 23.85 -36.94 16.60
CA LYS A 363 23.19 -37.84 17.56
C LYS A 363 23.76 -37.51 18.93
N PRO A 364 22.95 -37.17 19.95
CA PRO A 364 23.45 -37.07 21.31
C PRO A 364 24.18 -38.37 21.66
N GLY A 365 25.34 -38.27 22.31
CA GLY A 365 26.05 -39.48 22.76
C GLY A 365 25.12 -40.34 23.61
N ALA A 366 25.09 -41.65 23.36
CA ALA A 366 24.24 -42.56 24.13
C ALA A 366 24.52 -42.41 25.64
N THR A 367 23.52 -42.03 26.41
CA THR A 367 23.63 -41.89 27.86
C THR A 367 23.76 -43.27 28.50
N ALA A 368 24.69 -43.38 29.46
CA ALA A 368 24.86 -44.61 30.24
C ALA A 368 23.54 -44.97 30.93
N THR A 369 23.13 -46.23 30.83
CA THR A 369 21.94 -46.77 31.51
C THR A 369 22.30 -48.02 32.30
N ALA A 370 21.47 -48.40 33.27
CA ALA A 370 21.61 -49.69 33.95
C ALA A 370 21.54 -50.82 32.90
N GLY A 371 22.58 -51.65 32.81
CA GLY A 371 22.73 -52.70 31.77
C GLY A 371 23.48 -52.26 30.50
N LYS A 372 23.75 -50.96 30.31
CA LYS A 372 24.62 -50.41 29.24
C LYS A 372 25.51 -49.30 29.81
N PRO A 373 26.53 -49.63 30.62
CA PRO A 373 27.40 -48.63 31.21
C PRO A 373 28.19 -47.89 30.15
N ALA A 374 28.49 -46.61 30.38
CA ALA A 374 29.31 -45.83 29.47
C ALA A 374 30.72 -46.46 29.36
N LEU A 375 31.05 -46.88 28.13
CA LEU A 375 32.31 -47.52 27.81
C LEU A 375 33.45 -46.50 27.86
N ILE A 376 34.59 -46.90 28.43
CA ILE A 376 35.79 -46.07 28.48
C ILE A 376 36.36 -45.89 27.07
N THR A 377 36.81 -44.69 26.73
CA THR A 377 37.64 -44.48 25.53
C THR A 377 39.04 -44.99 25.81
N LYS A 378 39.44 -46.07 25.12
CA LYS A 378 40.72 -46.78 25.38
C LYS A 378 41.91 -46.15 24.66
N ILE A 379 41.67 -45.46 23.56
CA ILE A 379 42.72 -44.90 22.69
C ILE A 379 42.56 -43.39 22.65
N GLY A 380 43.66 -42.68 22.81
CA GLY A 380 43.70 -41.24 22.66
C GLY A 380 45.01 -40.76 22.07
N ILE A 381 44.95 -39.66 21.32
CA ILE A 381 46.10 -38.92 20.83
C ILE A 381 45.99 -37.50 21.37
N SER A 382 47.00 -37.05 22.10
CA SER A 382 47.05 -35.68 22.61
C SER A 382 48.34 -35.00 22.16
N SER A 383 48.23 -33.74 21.78
CA SER A 383 49.37 -32.83 21.59
C SER A 383 49.78 -32.12 22.89
N LEU A 384 49.05 -32.36 23.98
CA LEU A 384 49.43 -31.97 25.32
C LEU A 384 50.25 -33.12 25.91
N THR A 385 51.41 -32.83 26.49
CA THR A 385 52.39 -33.82 27.00
C THR A 385 51.84 -34.68 28.14
N ARG A 386 50.99 -35.66 27.81
CA ARG A 386 50.44 -36.64 28.74
C ARG A 386 51.39 -37.82 28.91
N THR A 387 52.50 -37.63 29.59
CA THR A 387 53.41 -38.72 29.98
C THR A 387 52.86 -39.46 31.20
N GLY A 388 53.20 -40.74 31.39
CA GLY A 388 52.54 -41.67 32.33
C GLY A 388 52.44 -41.26 33.80
N ALA A 389 53.12 -40.20 34.24
CA ALA A 389 52.96 -39.60 35.57
C ALA A 389 52.00 -38.39 35.62
N GLN A 390 51.59 -37.85 34.46
CA GLN A 390 50.70 -36.68 34.30
C GLN A 390 49.23 -37.04 33.98
N ASN A 391 48.87 -38.33 33.91
CA ASN A 391 47.47 -38.77 33.76
C ASN A 391 46.71 -38.72 35.10
N ALA A 392 46.85 -37.62 35.86
CA ALA A 392 46.12 -37.41 37.11
C ALA A 392 44.58 -37.43 36.90
N ASP A 393 44.13 -37.18 35.67
CA ASP A 393 42.72 -37.17 35.26
C ASP A 393 42.26 -38.47 34.58
N ASN A 394 43.07 -39.53 34.56
CA ASN A 394 42.72 -40.81 33.90
C ASN A 394 42.36 -40.68 32.41
N TRP A 395 43.00 -39.74 31.70
CA TRP A 395 42.85 -39.64 30.25
C TRP A 395 43.52 -40.84 29.51
N PRO A 396 42.96 -41.35 28.39
CA PRO A 396 41.71 -40.95 27.73
C PRO A 396 40.44 -41.55 28.34
N ALA A 397 40.56 -42.49 29.28
CA ALA A 397 39.45 -43.26 29.82
C ALA A 397 38.36 -42.43 30.54
N ILE A 398 38.69 -41.22 31.02
CA ILE A 398 37.72 -40.26 31.55
C ILE A 398 36.74 -39.74 30.48
N ARG A 399 37.13 -39.77 29.21
CA ARG A 399 36.20 -39.59 28.09
C ARG A 399 35.50 -40.92 27.88
N LYS A 400 34.18 -40.93 27.98
CA LYS A 400 33.36 -42.13 27.79
C LYS A 400 32.56 -42.04 26.49
N GLY A 401 32.24 -43.18 25.90
CA GLY A 401 31.40 -43.29 24.70
C GLY A 401 32.12 -43.02 23.37
N GLY A 402 33.41 -42.65 23.39
CA GLY A 402 34.21 -42.50 22.18
C GLY A 402 35.09 -43.73 21.91
N TRP A 403 35.30 -44.05 20.63
CA TRP A 403 36.32 -45.03 20.20
C TRP A 403 37.73 -44.45 20.23
N LEU A 404 37.87 -43.14 20.00
CA LEU A 404 39.12 -42.39 19.96
C LEU A 404 38.92 -41.00 20.57
N ALA A 405 39.85 -40.56 21.43
CA ALA A 405 39.91 -39.18 21.92
C ALA A 405 41.07 -38.43 21.27
N LEU A 406 40.79 -37.34 20.56
CA LEU A 406 41.81 -36.44 20.03
C LEU A 406 41.80 -35.14 20.83
N GLU A 407 42.97 -34.66 21.27
CA GLU A 407 43.05 -33.43 22.06
C GLU A 407 44.22 -32.52 21.66
N ALA A 408 43.91 -31.23 21.53
CA ALA A 408 44.86 -30.16 21.31
C ALA A 408 44.29 -28.81 21.77
N ARG A 409 45.16 -27.85 22.13
CA ARG A 409 44.75 -26.46 22.40
C ARG A 409 44.60 -25.63 21.12
N THR A 410 45.53 -25.79 20.18
CA THR A 410 45.64 -24.94 18.98
C THR A 410 45.98 -25.71 17.71
N LYS A 411 46.02 -27.05 17.77
CA LYS A 411 46.35 -27.90 16.62
C LYS A 411 45.06 -28.51 16.06
N GLY A 412 44.84 -28.34 14.76
CA GLY A 412 43.77 -29.03 14.05
C GLY A 412 44.12 -30.49 13.79
N PHE A 413 43.11 -31.34 13.62
CA PHE A 413 43.29 -32.66 13.02
C PHE A 413 43.48 -32.50 11.52
N VAL A 414 44.68 -32.78 11.03
CA VAL A 414 45.02 -32.65 9.60
C VAL A 414 45.29 -34.05 9.05
N PRO A 415 44.35 -34.64 8.28
CA PRO A 415 44.62 -35.89 7.58
C PRO A 415 45.62 -35.65 6.44
N ASN A 416 46.30 -36.73 6.01
CA ASN A 416 47.20 -36.67 4.86
C ASN A 416 46.44 -36.17 3.63
N ARG A 417 47.03 -35.19 2.93
CA ARG A 417 46.44 -34.56 1.74
C ARG A 417 47.16 -35.11 0.52
N VAL A 418 46.44 -35.83 -0.34
CA VAL A 418 47.03 -36.54 -1.48
C VAL A 418 46.23 -36.27 -2.75
N ALA A 419 46.92 -36.22 -3.89
CA ALA A 419 46.27 -36.18 -5.19
C ALA A 419 45.70 -37.57 -5.53
N PHE A 420 44.65 -37.63 -6.33
CA PHE A 420 44.08 -38.86 -6.87
C PHE A 420 44.28 -38.94 -8.38
N ASN A 421 44.59 -40.14 -8.88
CA ASN A 421 44.77 -40.41 -10.30
C ASN A 421 43.43 -40.67 -11.03
N GLY A 422 43.48 -40.81 -12.36
CA GLY A 422 42.29 -41.06 -13.19
C GLY A 422 41.55 -42.37 -12.89
N SER A 423 42.18 -43.31 -12.19
CA SER A 423 41.56 -44.56 -11.73
C SER A 423 40.94 -44.45 -10.33
N GLY A 424 40.95 -43.26 -9.72
CA GLY A 424 40.34 -43.04 -8.41
C GLY A 424 41.19 -43.51 -7.21
N ASN A 425 42.50 -43.68 -7.38
CA ASN A 425 43.43 -44.08 -6.32
C ASN A 425 44.37 -42.93 -5.89
N PRO A 426 44.79 -42.89 -4.61
CA PRO A 426 45.74 -41.88 -4.13
C PRO A 426 47.12 -42.06 -4.79
N VAL A 427 47.71 -40.95 -5.23
CA VAL A 427 49.07 -40.90 -5.78
C VAL A 427 50.07 -41.01 -4.63
N GLY A 428 51.07 -41.88 -4.78
CA GLY A 428 52.15 -42.05 -3.79
C GLY A 428 51.87 -43.06 -2.68
N ILE A 429 50.71 -43.72 -2.70
CA ILE A 429 50.41 -44.85 -1.80
C ILE A 429 50.19 -46.09 -2.68
N ALA A 430 51.03 -47.11 -2.50
CA ALA A 430 50.89 -48.37 -3.23
C ALA A 430 49.58 -49.08 -2.86
N ALA A 431 48.91 -49.69 -3.85
CA ALA A 431 47.63 -50.37 -3.62
C ALA A 431 47.69 -51.51 -2.59
N ALA A 432 48.84 -52.19 -2.49
CA ALA A 432 49.08 -53.22 -1.47
C ALA A 432 49.05 -52.69 -0.02
N ASN A 433 49.19 -51.37 0.16
CA ASN A 433 49.17 -50.72 1.46
C ASN A 433 47.79 -50.12 1.79
N PHE A 434 46.77 -50.29 0.95
CA PHE A 434 45.43 -49.80 1.27
C PHE A 434 44.82 -50.65 2.39
N ILE A 435 44.42 -49.99 3.48
CA ILE A 435 43.79 -50.63 4.64
C ILE A 435 42.41 -50.00 4.84
N GLU A 436 41.40 -50.83 5.11
CA GLU A 436 40.05 -50.35 5.42
C GLU A 436 40.08 -49.35 6.59
N GLY A 437 39.32 -48.27 6.46
CA GLY A 437 39.30 -47.15 7.40
C GLY A 437 40.38 -46.08 7.15
N MET A 438 41.30 -46.27 6.20
CA MET A 438 42.26 -45.22 5.83
C MET A 438 41.54 -43.94 5.40
N LEU A 439 41.96 -42.81 5.97
CA LEU A 439 41.38 -41.50 5.75
C LEU A 439 42.40 -40.54 5.12
N VAL A 440 42.05 -39.92 4.00
CA VAL A 440 42.88 -38.91 3.33
C VAL A 440 42.03 -37.76 2.82
N TYR A 441 42.61 -36.57 2.71
CA TYR A 441 41.98 -35.47 1.98
C TYR A 441 42.42 -35.51 0.51
N ASP A 442 41.47 -35.76 -0.39
CA ASP A 442 41.69 -35.78 -1.83
C ASP A 442 41.84 -34.33 -2.34
N THR A 443 43.05 -33.95 -2.73
CA THR A 443 43.32 -32.61 -3.25
C THR A 443 42.89 -32.40 -4.69
N THR A 444 42.63 -33.48 -5.44
CA THR A 444 42.10 -33.42 -6.81
C THR A 444 40.60 -33.13 -6.76
N ASN A 445 39.84 -33.94 -6.02
CA ASN A 445 38.37 -33.85 -5.94
C ASN A 445 37.85 -33.00 -4.77
N LYS A 446 38.75 -32.41 -3.96
CA LYS A 446 38.44 -31.49 -2.85
C LYS A 446 37.49 -32.06 -1.78
N CYS A 447 37.60 -33.35 -1.49
CA CYS A 447 36.76 -34.04 -0.50
C CYS A 447 37.61 -34.85 0.49
N LEU A 448 37.09 -35.08 1.69
CA LEU A 448 37.65 -36.09 2.60
C LEU A 448 37.24 -37.47 2.08
N LYS A 449 38.20 -38.37 1.88
CA LYS A 449 37.97 -39.75 1.42
C LYS A 449 38.31 -40.77 2.49
N MET A 450 37.53 -41.84 2.51
CA MET A 450 37.81 -43.04 3.29
C MET A 450 37.92 -44.25 2.36
N TYR A 451 38.88 -45.13 2.61
CA TYR A 451 38.94 -46.44 1.99
C TYR A 451 38.06 -47.39 2.79
N THR A 452 36.91 -47.80 2.25
CA THR A 452 35.91 -48.58 2.98
C THR A 452 35.06 -49.39 2.00
N SER A 453 34.24 -50.30 2.51
CA SER A 453 33.09 -50.85 1.80
C SER A 453 31.87 -49.91 1.94
N LYS A 454 30.98 -49.88 0.94
CA LYS A 454 29.74 -49.06 0.95
C LYS A 454 28.50 -49.84 1.40
N ASP A 455 28.55 -51.15 1.33
CA ASP A 455 27.40 -52.07 1.42
C ASP A 455 27.67 -53.27 2.33
N GLY A 456 28.77 -53.23 3.10
CA GLY A 456 29.23 -54.38 3.87
C GLY A 456 29.73 -55.53 2.99
N SER A 457 29.89 -55.31 1.67
CA SER A 457 30.58 -56.26 0.79
C SER A 457 32.08 -56.27 1.06
N ALA A 458 32.76 -57.32 0.62
CA ALA A 458 34.21 -57.44 0.69
C ALA A 458 34.97 -56.52 -0.28
N THR A 459 34.28 -55.72 -1.11
CA THR A 459 34.91 -54.86 -2.11
C THR A 459 35.17 -53.47 -1.52
N LEU A 460 36.45 -53.12 -1.36
CA LEU A 460 36.87 -51.84 -0.81
C LEU A 460 37.18 -50.83 -1.90
N GLY A 461 36.81 -49.57 -1.66
CA GLY A 461 37.08 -48.45 -2.56
C GLY A 461 37.29 -47.13 -1.82
N TRP A 462 37.90 -46.16 -2.51
CA TRP A 462 38.07 -44.81 -1.99
C TRP A 462 36.84 -43.96 -2.26
N TYR A 463 36.15 -43.54 -1.19
CA TYR A 463 34.88 -42.82 -1.30
C TYR A 463 34.93 -41.48 -0.59
N CYS A 464 34.42 -40.43 -1.24
CA CYS A 464 34.23 -39.15 -0.58
C CYS A 464 33.16 -39.27 0.52
N ILE A 465 33.46 -38.72 1.69
CA ILE A 465 32.51 -38.49 2.77
C ILE A 465 31.79 -37.18 2.46
N THR A 466 30.78 -37.25 1.58
CA THR A 466 30.01 -36.08 1.13
C THR A 466 28.65 -35.95 1.82
N THR A 467 28.13 -37.06 2.33
CA THR A 467 26.81 -37.10 2.95
C THR A 467 26.98 -37.04 4.46
N GLN A 468 26.51 -35.95 5.07
CA GLN A 468 26.34 -35.89 6.51
C GLN A 468 25.18 -36.82 6.87
N THR A 469 25.48 -38.03 7.35
CA THR A 469 24.44 -38.97 7.76
C THR A 469 23.99 -38.66 9.19
N CYS A 470 22.68 -38.56 9.36
CA CYS A 470 22.03 -38.80 10.64
C CYS A 470 21.23 -40.08 10.49
N PRO A 471 21.73 -41.21 11.02
CA PRO A 471 20.93 -42.40 11.13
C PRO A 471 20.06 -42.28 12.37
N ASP A 472 18.75 -42.38 12.18
CA ASP A 472 17.93 -43.02 13.21
C ASP A 472 18.49 -44.43 13.44
#